data_AF-A0A832GH08-F1
#
_entry.id   AF-A0A832GH08-F1
#
_cell.length_a   1.000
_cell.length_b   1.000
_cell.length_c   1.000
_cell.angle_alpha   90.00
_cell.angle_beta   90.00
_cell.angle_gamma   90.00
#
_symmetry.space_group_name_H-M   'P 1'
#
loop_
_entity.id
_entity.type
_entity.pdbx_description
1 polymer ?
#
loop_
_entity_poly.entity_id
_entity_poly.type
_entity_poly.pdbx_seq_one_letter_code
_entity_poly.pdbx_strand_id
1 'polypeptide(L)'
;LGGYDLPLVPQLLGVQEGTLPRVLLELATFFGKVSVLLFFFIWVRWTLPRFRYDQLMNLGWRVLLPLGLVNIIITGAIVFFVR
;
A
#
# COMPACT_ATOMS: atom_id res chain seq x y z
N LEU A 1 -5.60 4.13 11.68
CA LEU A 1 -6.57 3.12 11.19
C LEU A 1 -5.79 2.09 10.38
N GLY A 2 -5.69 0.86 10.87
CA GLY A 2 -4.85 -0.19 10.27
C GLY A 2 -3.47 -0.28 10.89
N GLY A 3 -3.44 -0.32 12.23
CA GLY A 3 -2.25 -0.76 12.95
C GLY A 3 -1.87 -2.18 12.54
N TYR A 4 -0.64 -2.53 12.84
CA TYR A 4 0.00 -3.83 12.65
C TYR A 4 -0.83 -4.99 13.23
N ASP A 5 -1.79 -4.64 14.07
CA ASP A 5 -2.93 -5.42 14.54
C ASP A 5 -3.71 -6.05 13.39
N LEU A 6 -3.40 -7.31 13.10
CA LEU A 6 -4.34 -8.18 12.40
C LEU A 6 -5.62 -8.28 13.24
N PRO A 7 -6.76 -7.72 12.80
CA PRO A 7 -7.98 -7.69 13.61
C PRO A 7 -8.55 -9.09 13.89
N LEU A 8 -8.11 -10.10 13.13
CA LEU A 8 -8.55 -11.50 13.19
C LEU A 8 -7.80 -12.35 14.22
N VAL A 9 -6.65 -11.89 14.72
CA VAL A 9 -5.84 -12.67 15.68
C VAL A 9 -6.51 -12.80 17.06
N PRO A 10 -7.15 -11.75 17.61
CA PRO A 10 -7.90 -11.88 18.86
C PRO A 10 -9.09 -12.84 18.74
N GLN A 11 -9.76 -12.89 17.58
CA GLN A 11 -10.94 -13.74 17.37
C GLN A 11 -10.61 -15.20 17.05
N LEU A 12 -9.47 -15.46 16.38
CA LEU A 12 -9.05 -16.82 16.00
C LEU A 12 -8.14 -17.48 17.05
N LEU A 13 -7.29 -16.71 17.72
CA LEU A 13 -6.24 -17.24 18.60
C LEU A 13 -6.40 -16.83 20.08
N GLY A 14 -7.35 -15.95 20.42
CA GLY A 14 -7.67 -15.62 21.82
C GLY A 14 -6.51 -15.01 22.63
N VAL A 15 -5.53 -14.40 21.97
CA VAL A 15 -4.33 -13.85 22.61
C VAL A 15 -4.63 -12.45 23.16
N GLN A 16 -4.40 -12.26 24.46
CA GLN A 16 -4.66 -11.00 25.17
C GLN A 16 -3.71 -9.86 24.75
N GLU A 17 -4.12 -8.62 24.98
CA GLU A 17 -3.33 -7.42 24.69
C GLU A 17 -2.10 -7.36 25.60
N GLY A 18 -0.90 -7.23 25.03
CA GLY A 18 0.37 -7.15 25.78
C GLY A 18 1.21 -8.43 25.84
N THR A 19 0.76 -9.51 25.20
CA THR A 19 1.54 -10.78 25.18
C THR A 19 2.64 -10.74 24.11
N LEU A 20 3.88 -11.12 24.47
CA LEU A 20 5.03 -11.29 23.56
C LEU A 20 4.71 -11.96 22.20
N PRO A 21 3.92 -13.06 22.12
CA PRO A 21 3.62 -13.71 20.84
C PRO A 21 2.87 -12.81 19.85
N ARG A 22 2.04 -11.87 20.34
CA ARG A 22 1.32 -10.94 19.47
C ARG A 22 2.25 -9.92 18.83
N VAL A 23 3.18 -9.37 19.60
CA VAL A 23 4.21 -8.43 19.09
C VAL A 23 5.07 -9.09 18.01
N LEU A 24 5.46 -10.35 18.20
CA LEU A 24 6.22 -11.09 17.19
C LEU A 24 5.43 -11.31 15.90
N LEU A 25 4.12 -11.56 16.00
CA LEU A 25 3.26 -11.75 14.83
C LEU A 25 3.02 -10.43 14.06
N GLU A 26 2.84 -9.33 14.77
CA GLU A 26 2.70 -7.98 14.20
C GLU A 26 4.00 -7.56 13.49
N LEU A 27 5.14 -7.84 14.11
CA LEU A 27 6.45 -7.62 13.51
C LEU A 27 6.62 -8.49 12.25
N ALA A 28 6.30 -9.78 12.33
CA ALA A 28 6.39 -10.71 11.21
C ALA A 28 5.47 -10.31 10.04
N THR A 29 4.25 -9.84 10.31
CA THR A 29 3.35 -9.36 9.26
C THR A 29 3.83 -8.06 8.63
N PHE A 30 4.43 -7.15 9.39
CA PHE A 30 5.09 -5.98 8.82
C PHE A 30 6.26 -6.36 7.92
N PHE A 31 7.18 -7.18 8.43
CA PHE A 31 8.31 -7.66 7.64
C PHE A 31 7.84 -8.45 6.40
N GLY A 32 6.74 -9.20 6.51
CA GLY A 32 6.09 -9.88 5.39
C GLY A 32 5.54 -8.91 4.34
N LYS A 33 4.81 -7.87 4.75
CA LYS A 33 4.33 -6.83 3.81
C LYS A 33 5.49 -6.13 3.11
N VAL A 34 6.53 -5.79 3.88
CA VAL A 34 7.74 -5.13 3.36
C VAL A 34 8.49 -6.05 2.40
N SER A 35 8.70 -7.32 2.75
CA SER A 35 9.41 -8.28 1.88
C SER A 35 8.67 -8.53 0.56
N VAL A 36 7.34 -8.60 0.59
CA VAL A 36 6.51 -8.69 -0.63
C VAL A 36 6.68 -7.45 -1.51
N LEU A 37 6.68 -6.25 -0.92
CA LEU A 37 6.94 -5.01 -1.67
C LEU A 37 8.36 -4.99 -2.26
N LEU A 38 9.39 -5.37 -1.49
CA LEU A 38 10.76 -5.45 -2.00
C LEU A 38 10.88 -6.47 -3.14
N PHE A 39 10.28 -7.66 -2.98
CA PHE A 39 10.25 -8.68 -4.02
C PHE A 39 9.60 -8.14 -5.30
N PHE A 40 8.47 -7.44 -5.17
CA PHE A 40 7.81 -6.78 -6.30
C PHE A 40 8.75 -5.76 -6.98
N PHE A 41 9.46 -4.91 -6.24
CA PHE A 41 10.40 -3.96 -6.81
C PHE A 41 11.57 -4.62 -7.56
N ILE A 42 12.14 -5.69 -6.99
CA ILE A 42 13.22 -6.45 -7.63
C ILE A 42 12.70 -7.13 -8.90
N TRP A 43 11.52 -7.74 -8.83
CA TRP A 43 10.87 -8.39 -9.96
C TRP A 43 10.57 -7.41 -11.09
N VAL A 44 10.02 -6.24 -10.77
CA VAL A 44 9.76 -5.15 -11.73
C VAL A 44 11.05 -4.76 -12.45
N ARG A 45 12.17 -4.58 -11.73
CA ARG A 45 13.47 -4.26 -12.34
C ARG A 45 13.94 -5.33 -13.33
N TRP A 46 13.64 -6.61 -13.08
CA TRP A 46 13.99 -7.70 -13.99
C TRP A 46 13.05 -7.79 -15.20
N THR A 47 11.77 -7.45 -15.04
CA THR A 47 10.77 -7.52 -16.11
C THR A 47 10.73 -6.32 -17.06
N LEU A 48 11.21 -5.14 -16.63
CA LEU A 48 11.09 -3.90 -17.42
C LEU A 48 12.33 -3.69 -18.31
N PRO A 49 12.25 -3.91 -19.64
CA PRO A 49 13.29 -3.51 -20.58
C PRO A 49 13.38 -1.97 -20.63
N ARG A 50 14.61 -1.45 -20.64
CA ARG A 50 14.97 -0.02 -20.51
C ARG A 50 14.02 0.92 -21.28
N PHE A 51 13.14 1.63 -20.57
CA PHE A 51 12.26 2.64 -21.15
C PHE A 51 13.01 3.93 -21.50
N ARG A 52 12.60 4.58 -22.59
CA ARG A 52 13.11 5.91 -22.94
C ARG A 52 12.54 6.97 -22.00
N TYR A 53 13.34 8.00 -21.73
CA TYR A 53 12.96 9.12 -20.87
C TYR A 53 11.66 9.81 -21.35
N ASP A 54 11.49 9.93 -22.67
CA ASP A 54 10.32 10.54 -23.29
C ASP A 54 9.01 9.78 -22.98
N GLN A 55 9.08 8.44 -22.90
CA GLN A 55 7.92 7.60 -22.59
C GLN A 55 7.52 7.73 -21.11
N LEU A 56 8.52 7.81 -20.22
CA LEU A 56 8.28 8.04 -18.80
C LEU A 56 7.67 9.43 -18.56
N MET A 57 8.20 10.45 -19.23
CA MET A 57 7.68 11.82 -19.15
C MET A 57 6.24 11.89 -19.66
N ASN A 58 5.96 11.20 -20.76
CA ASN A 58 4.61 11.15 -21.31
C ASN A 58 3.62 10.44 -20.36
N LEU A 59 4.02 9.33 -19.72
CA LEU A 59 3.20 8.64 -18.72
C LEU A 59 2.94 9.52 -17.48
N GLY A 60 3.98 10.16 -16.97
CA GLY A 60 3.90 11.09 -15.83
C GLY A 60 2.97 12.27 -16.09
N TRP A 61 3.21 12.99 -17.17
CA TRP A 61 2.51 14.25 -17.42
C TRP A 61 1.15 14.06 -18.08
N ARG A 62 0.96 13.06 -18.95
CA ARG A 62 -0.34 12.86 -19.62
C ARG A 62 -1.29 11.90 -18.93
N VAL A 63 -0.80 11.00 -18.07
CA VAL A 63 -1.66 9.98 -17.44
C VAL A 63 -1.72 10.19 -15.93
N LEU A 64 -0.57 10.25 -15.25
CA LEU A 64 -0.54 10.33 -13.78
C LEU A 64 -1.08 11.65 -13.24
N LEU A 65 -0.71 12.77 -13.85
CA LEU A 65 -1.15 14.11 -13.44
C LEU A 65 -2.67 14.32 -13.53
N PRO A 66 -3.33 14.08 -14.68
CA PRO A 66 -4.78 14.22 -14.77
C PRO A 66 -5.53 13.20 -13.90
N LEU A 67 -5.03 11.97 -13.79
CA LEU A 67 -5.64 10.94 -12.93
C LEU A 67 -5.59 11.35 -11.44
N GLY A 68 -4.48 11.95 -10.99
CA GLY A 68 -4.34 12.51 -9.65
C GLY A 68 -5.31 13.66 -9.41
N LEU A 69 -5.44 14.59 -10.36
CA LEU A 69 -6.39 15.70 -10.27
C LEU A 69 -7.84 15.20 -10.16
N VAL A 70 -8.21 14.22 -10.98
CA VAL A 70 -9.54 13.61 -10.96
C VAL A 70 -9.81 12.95 -9.59
N ASN A 71 -8.85 12.22 -9.02
CA ASN A 71 -9.01 11.62 -7.68
C ASN A 71 -9.25 12.68 -6.59
N ILE A 72 -8.54 13.81 -6.64
CA ILE A 72 -8.71 14.90 -5.67
C ILE A 72 -10.12 15.51 -5.80
N ILE A 73 -10.57 15.78 -7.03
CA ILE A 73 -11.91 16.33 -7.29
C ILE A 73 -12.99 15.35 -6.81
N ILE A 74 -12.87 14.06 -7.14
CA ILE A 74 -13.82 13.03 -6.72
C ILE A 74 -13.86 12.92 -5.20
N THR A 75 -12.70 12.86 -4.54
CA THR A 75 -12.64 12.76 -3.08
C THR A 75 -13.26 13.99 -2.42
N GLY A 76 -12.98 15.18 -2.95
CA GLY A 76 -13.61 16.43 -2.48
C GLY A 76 -15.13 16.43 -2.67
N ALA A 77 -15.63 15.97 -3.82
CA ALA A 77 -17.05 15.86 -4.10
C ALA A 77 -17.76 14.85 -3.18
N ILE A 78 -17.13 13.70 -2.93
CA ILE A 78 -17.65 12.68 -2.01
C ILE A 78 -17.74 13.24 -0.59
N VAL A 79 -16.68 13.90 -0.10
CA VAL A 79 -16.67 14.48 1.25
C VAL A 79 -17.70 15.60 1.38
N PHE A 80 -17.89 16.42 0.34
CA PHE A 80 -18.93 17.45 0.32
C PHE A 80 -20.34 16.85 0.36
N PHE A 81 -20.60 15.75 -0.35
CA PHE A 81 -21.91 15.11 -0.37
C PHE A 81 -22.21 14.29 0.90
N VAL A 82 -21.18 13.74 1.55
CA VAL A 82 -21.31 12.96 2.79
C VAL A 82 -21.52 13.83 4.02
N ARG A 83 -21.09 15.11 3.98
CA ARG A 83 -21.24 16.07 5.07
C ARG A 83 -22.51 16.89 4.95
#